data_AF-A9C161-F1
#
_entry.id   AF-A9C161-F1
#
_cell.length_a   1.000
_cell.length_b   1.000
_cell.length_c   1.000
_cell.angle_alpha   90.00
_cell.angle_beta   90.00
_cell.angle_gamma   90.00
#
_symmetry.space_group_name_H-M   'P 1'
#
loop_
_entity.id
_entity.type
_entity.pdbx_description
1 polymer ?
#
loop_
_entity_poly.entity_id
_entity_poly.type
_entity_poly.pdbx_seq_one_letter_code
_entity_poly.pdbx_strand_id
1 'polypeptide(L)'
;MRCRASRITSMNFPEVFSMHRQATAPSPAFSRRSALLLAAAGLLAGNLPAPALAAPSNSPATPNPPKKVLLVVRVEGKSLPVDQKIQQHLAARGYAVTLHSQYAPVEAALDADLVILSSTIRSHDLLGAYRNVPVPLLTWENDLLDDLAMTGKRAGTDFGSVEKDRYVWLVNAPHPMAAGLPAGVVDVYEKQATMSWGKPGLGATTIATVHGHPDKAAIFGYEMGATMDYESLAPARRVMFFLDNETFPNLSAAGLKLFDAAVDWALQVR
;
A
#
# COMPACT_ATOMS: atom_id res chain seq x y z
N MET A 1 -40.45 57.49 11.81
CA MET A 1 -41.34 56.32 11.86
C MET A 1 -40.53 55.10 12.29
N ARG A 2 -40.89 54.58 13.48
CA ARG A 2 -40.63 53.24 14.07
C ARG A 2 -39.19 52.70 14.20
N CYS A 3 -38.73 52.77 15.45
CA CYS A 3 -37.81 51.85 16.15
C CYS A 3 -38.06 50.36 15.88
N ARG A 4 -36.98 49.56 15.88
CA ARG A 4 -36.93 48.29 16.62
C ARG A 4 -35.49 47.97 17.03
N ALA A 5 -35.21 48.21 18.31
CA ALA A 5 -34.19 47.49 19.05
C ALA A 5 -34.88 46.31 19.73
N SER A 6 -34.26 45.13 19.72
CA SER A 6 -34.54 44.09 20.72
C SER A 6 -33.26 43.37 21.06
N ARG A 7 -33.01 43.30 22.35
CA ARG A 7 -31.87 42.74 23.08
C ARG A 7 -32.32 41.41 23.71
N ILE A 8 -31.37 40.67 24.30
CA ILE A 8 -31.51 39.59 25.31
C ILE A 8 -31.53 38.19 24.63
N THR A 9 -30.71 37.19 24.98
CA THR A 9 -30.14 36.81 26.29
C THR A 9 -28.88 35.93 26.13
N SER A 10 -27.86 36.19 26.96
CA SER A 10 -26.81 35.23 27.31
C SER A 10 -27.36 34.19 28.30
N MET A 11 -27.02 32.92 28.13
CA MET A 11 -27.11 31.94 29.23
C MET A 11 -25.77 31.26 29.42
N ASN A 12 -25.33 31.28 30.67
CA ASN A 12 -24.05 30.83 31.18
C ASN A 12 -24.36 29.76 32.26
N PHE A 13 -23.66 28.60 32.18
CA PHE A 13 -23.33 27.64 33.26
C PHE A 13 -24.46 26.83 33.96
N PRO A 14 -24.19 25.60 34.49
CA PRO A 14 -22.99 25.24 35.26
C PRO A 14 -22.27 23.90 34.99
N GLU A 15 -20.96 23.90 35.29
CA GLU A 15 -20.20 22.75 35.78
C GLU A 15 -20.85 22.20 37.06
N VAL A 16 -21.03 20.88 37.17
CA VAL A 16 -20.67 20.05 38.36
C VAL A 16 -20.69 18.59 37.89
N PHE A 17 -19.56 17.86 37.94
CA PHE A 17 -19.42 16.66 38.76
C PHE A 17 -18.01 16.08 38.68
N SER A 18 -17.40 16.05 39.86
CA SER A 18 -16.06 15.57 40.17
C SER A 18 -16.10 14.08 40.50
N MET A 19 -14.94 13.43 40.31
CA MET A 19 -14.48 12.17 40.91
C MET A 19 -15.38 10.93 40.74
N HIS A 20 -14.87 9.92 40.03
CA HIS A 20 -14.79 8.56 40.58
C HIS A 20 -13.43 7.96 40.23
N ARG A 21 -12.69 7.62 41.30
CA ARG A 21 -11.39 6.98 41.32
C ARG A 21 -11.60 5.47 41.35
N GLN A 22 -10.68 4.74 40.71
CA GLN A 22 -10.27 3.35 40.96
C GLN A 22 -11.22 2.20 40.61
N ALA A 23 -10.76 1.35 39.69
CA ALA A 23 -10.69 -0.10 39.92
C ALA A 23 -9.53 -0.69 39.10
N THR A 24 -8.41 -0.94 39.77
CA THR A 24 -7.30 -1.77 39.30
C THR A 24 -7.74 -3.23 39.26
N ALA A 25 -7.68 -3.87 38.09
CA ALA A 25 -7.83 -5.32 37.97
C ALA A 25 -6.45 -6.01 38.08
N PRO A 26 -6.29 -7.05 38.90
CA PRO A 26 -5.01 -7.76 39.05
C PRO A 26 -4.81 -8.81 37.94
N SER A 27 -3.58 -8.89 37.45
CA SER A 27 -3.09 -9.94 36.56
C SER A 27 -3.03 -11.31 37.27
N PRO A 28 -3.39 -12.43 36.63
CA PRO A 28 -3.06 -13.75 37.14
C PRO A 28 -1.65 -14.17 36.70
N ALA A 29 -0.78 -14.38 37.68
CA ALA A 29 0.53 -15.00 37.54
C ALA A 29 0.40 -16.48 37.19
N PHE A 30 0.97 -16.90 36.06
CA PHE A 30 1.14 -18.32 35.75
C PHE A 30 2.40 -18.87 36.44
N SER A 31 2.16 -19.64 37.50
CA SER A 31 3.18 -20.39 38.26
C SER A 31 3.70 -21.58 37.44
N ARG A 32 5.00 -21.59 37.14
CA ARG A 32 5.71 -22.75 36.59
C ARG A 32 5.99 -23.75 37.73
N ARG A 33 5.24 -24.85 37.76
CA ARG A 33 5.59 -26.02 38.59
C ARG A 33 6.66 -26.84 37.86
N SER A 34 7.92 -26.71 38.28
CA SER A 34 8.98 -27.65 37.95
C SER A 34 8.87 -28.86 38.88
N ALA A 35 8.52 -30.03 38.32
CA ALA A 35 8.61 -31.31 39.03
C ALA A 35 10.05 -31.81 38.98
N LEU A 36 10.69 -31.89 40.15
CA LEU A 36 11.98 -32.57 40.35
C LEU A 36 11.66 -34.05 40.65
N LEU A 37 12.01 -34.95 39.73
CA LEU A 37 11.99 -36.39 39.97
C LEU A 37 13.44 -36.89 40.07
N LEU A 38 13.84 -37.24 41.29
CA LEU A 38 15.00 -38.11 41.55
C LEU A 38 14.64 -39.52 41.06
N ALA A 39 15.50 -40.11 40.22
CA ALA A 39 15.52 -41.55 40.01
C ALA A 39 16.97 -42.04 39.97
N ALA A 40 17.21 -43.07 40.77
CA ALA A 40 18.50 -43.61 41.15
C ALA A 40 19.16 -44.47 40.06
N ALA A 41 20.49 -44.52 40.12
CA ALA A 41 21.34 -45.35 39.28
C ALA A 41 21.20 -46.85 39.62
N GLY A 42 21.15 -47.67 38.57
CA GLY A 42 21.34 -49.12 38.64
C GLY A 42 22.12 -49.58 37.40
N LEU A 43 23.34 -50.07 37.62
CA LEU A 43 24.20 -50.68 36.59
C LEU A 43 23.63 -52.04 36.17
N LEU A 44 23.38 -52.23 34.87
CA LEU A 44 23.46 -53.53 34.21
C LEU A 44 24.13 -53.36 32.84
N ALA A 45 25.28 -54.00 32.69
CA ALA A 45 26.03 -54.07 31.44
C ALA A 45 25.33 -55.02 30.46
N GLY A 46 24.66 -54.46 29.46
CA GLY A 46 24.12 -55.17 28.31
C GLY A 46 24.64 -54.53 27.03
N ASN A 47 25.34 -55.29 26.21
CA ASN A 47 25.92 -54.85 24.95
C ASN A 47 24.81 -54.73 23.88
N LEU A 48 24.20 -53.55 23.75
CA LEU A 48 23.24 -53.23 22.69
C LEU A 48 23.94 -52.40 21.60
N PRO A 49 23.71 -52.68 20.30
CA PRO A 49 24.21 -51.83 19.24
C PRO A 49 23.53 -50.45 19.35
N ALA A 50 24.35 -49.39 19.37
CA ALA A 50 23.87 -48.02 19.42
C ALA A 50 22.93 -47.71 18.23
N PRO A 51 21.79 -47.01 18.45
CA PRO A 51 20.99 -46.52 17.34
C PRO A 51 21.84 -45.47 16.59
N ALA A 52 22.08 -45.70 15.31
CA ALA A 52 22.70 -44.70 14.45
C ALA A 52 21.80 -43.46 14.44
N LEU A 53 22.27 -42.35 15.01
CA LEU A 53 21.65 -41.04 14.84
C LEU A 53 21.66 -40.74 13.33
N ALA A 54 20.50 -40.83 12.70
CA ALA A 54 20.30 -40.28 11.37
C ALA A 54 20.61 -38.78 11.43
N ALA A 55 21.65 -38.36 10.70
CA ALA A 55 21.94 -36.95 10.53
C ALA A 55 20.71 -36.24 9.91
N PRO A 56 20.38 -35.00 10.31
CA PRO A 56 19.32 -34.26 9.66
C PRO A 56 19.68 -34.08 8.18
N SER A 57 18.87 -34.65 7.30
CA SER A 57 18.93 -34.40 5.88
C SER A 57 18.54 -32.95 5.62
N ASN A 58 19.54 -32.06 5.52
CA ASN A 58 19.37 -30.73 4.96
C ASN A 58 19.16 -30.86 3.45
N SER A 59 17.92 -31.14 3.04
CA SER A 59 17.51 -30.86 1.67
C SER A 59 17.57 -29.35 1.47
N PRO A 60 18.28 -28.82 0.47
CA PRO A 60 18.20 -27.41 0.14
C PRO A 60 16.75 -27.09 -0.24
N ALA A 61 16.11 -26.19 0.50
CA ALA A 61 14.79 -25.69 0.13
C ALA A 61 14.89 -25.08 -1.27
N THR A 62 14.09 -25.58 -2.21
CA THR A 62 13.92 -24.93 -3.50
C THR A 62 13.44 -23.50 -3.27
N PRO A 63 14.11 -22.48 -3.82
CA PRO A 63 13.62 -21.10 -3.72
C PRO A 63 12.19 -21.04 -4.25
N ASN A 64 11.30 -20.35 -3.53
CA ASN A 64 9.96 -20.08 -4.05
C ASN A 64 10.09 -19.38 -5.41
N PRO A 65 9.23 -19.72 -6.38
CA PRO A 65 9.25 -19.05 -7.68
C PRO A 65 9.05 -17.54 -7.50
N PRO A 66 9.69 -16.71 -8.34
CA PRO A 66 9.55 -15.26 -8.24
C PRO A 66 8.10 -14.84 -8.49
N LYS A 67 7.63 -13.85 -7.72
CA LYS A 67 6.32 -13.22 -7.92
C LYS A 67 6.27 -12.55 -9.30
N LYS A 68 5.20 -12.76 -10.05
CA LYS A 68 5.01 -12.27 -11.42
C LYS A 68 4.34 -10.90 -11.40
N VAL A 69 4.94 -9.92 -12.08
CA VAL A 69 4.39 -8.57 -12.25
C VAL A 69 4.10 -8.32 -13.71
N LEU A 70 2.86 -7.96 -14.03
CA LEU A 70 2.45 -7.52 -15.35
C LEU A 70 2.45 -5.98 -15.38
N LEU A 71 3.46 -5.38 -16.02
CA LEU A 71 3.60 -3.93 -16.16
C LEU A 71 2.98 -3.49 -17.50
N VAL A 72 1.78 -2.92 -17.44
CA VAL A 72 1.00 -2.50 -18.60
C VAL A 72 1.45 -1.12 -19.05
N VAL A 73 1.88 -1.03 -20.31
CA VAL A 73 2.59 0.13 -20.86
C VAL A 73 2.21 0.37 -22.32
N ARG A 74 2.56 1.54 -22.83
CA ARG A 74 2.57 1.80 -24.26
C ARG A 74 3.91 1.39 -24.89
N VAL A 75 3.97 0.17 -25.41
CA VAL A 75 5.20 -0.42 -25.98
C VAL A 75 5.79 0.34 -27.18
N GLU A 76 5.00 1.13 -27.91
CA GLU A 76 5.48 2.00 -29.00
C GLU A 76 5.60 3.47 -28.57
N GLY A 77 5.54 3.74 -27.26
CA GLY A 77 5.61 5.07 -26.68
C GLY A 77 7.04 5.57 -26.51
N LYS A 78 7.24 6.89 -26.68
CA LYS A 78 8.53 7.56 -26.41
C LYS A 78 9.03 7.38 -24.98
N SER A 79 8.12 7.14 -24.04
CA SER A 79 8.41 6.99 -22.61
C SER A 79 8.68 5.53 -22.20
N LEU A 80 8.64 4.56 -23.13
CA LEU A 80 8.98 3.16 -22.86
C LEU A 80 10.34 2.98 -22.14
N PRO A 81 11.41 3.76 -22.43
CA PRO A 81 12.66 3.64 -21.69
C PRO A 81 12.52 3.93 -20.18
N VAL A 82 11.50 4.68 -19.76
CA VAL A 82 11.20 4.92 -18.34
C VAL A 82 10.53 3.68 -17.75
N ASP A 83 9.57 3.07 -18.43
CA ASP A 83 8.93 1.82 -18.00
C ASP A 83 9.95 0.67 -17.90
N GLN A 84 10.93 0.62 -18.81
CA GLN A 84 12.03 -0.35 -18.74
C GLN A 84 12.91 -0.16 -17.50
N LYS A 85 13.09 1.06 -17.00
CA LYS A 85 13.80 1.30 -15.72
C LYS A 85 13.00 0.78 -14.53
N ILE A 86 11.67 0.91 -14.56
CA ILE A 86 10.78 0.35 -13.54
C ILE A 86 10.86 -1.18 -13.58
N GLN A 87 10.81 -1.78 -14.79
CA GLN A 87 11.00 -3.22 -14.99
C GLN A 87 12.34 -3.70 -14.42
N GLN A 88 13.44 -3.00 -14.73
CA GLN A 88 14.77 -3.34 -14.22
C GLN A 88 14.88 -3.24 -12.70
N HIS A 89 14.30 -2.19 -12.10
CA HIS A 89 14.27 -2.00 -10.65
C HIS A 89 13.53 -3.15 -9.96
N LEU A 90 12.32 -3.47 -10.43
CA LEU A 90 11.53 -4.58 -9.89
C LEU A 90 12.19 -5.94 -10.13
N ALA A 91 12.83 -6.16 -11.27
CA ALA A 91 13.60 -7.37 -11.54
C ALA A 91 14.80 -7.52 -10.59
N ALA A 92 15.51 -6.42 -10.28
CA ALA A 92 16.59 -6.41 -9.30
C ALA A 92 16.11 -6.75 -7.87
N ARG A 93 14.82 -6.53 -7.58
CA ARG A 93 14.16 -6.95 -6.34
C ARG A 93 13.70 -8.42 -6.35
N GLY A 94 13.89 -9.16 -7.44
CA GLY A 94 13.55 -10.57 -7.56
C GLY A 94 12.16 -10.87 -8.13
N TYR A 95 11.47 -9.87 -8.71
CA TYR A 95 10.20 -10.07 -9.40
C TYR A 95 10.41 -10.50 -10.86
N ALA A 96 9.53 -11.36 -11.37
CA ALA A 96 9.46 -11.68 -12.79
C ALA A 96 8.54 -10.67 -13.49
N VAL A 97 9.13 -9.65 -14.15
CA VAL A 97 8.36 -8.52 -14.70
C VAL A 97 8.22 -8.61 -16.22
N THR A 98 6.97 -8.66 -16.68
CA THR A 98 6.61 -8.65 -18.10
C THR A 98 6.06 -7.28 -18.48
N LEU A 99 6.66 -6.64 -19.50
CA LEU A 99 6.05 -5.49 -20.15
C LEU A 99 4.88 -5.97 -21.02
N HIS A 100 3.68 -5.50 -20.72
CA HIS A 100 2.44 -5.86 -21.39
C HIS A 100 1.94 -4.68 -22.20
N SER A 101 1.64 -4.92 -23.48
CA SER A 101 1.06 -3.87 -24.31
C SER A 101 -0.33 -3.50 -23.77
N GLN A 102 -0.62 -2.21 -23.70
CA GLN A 102 -1.96 -1.70 -23.40
C GLN A 102 -3.05 -2.26 -24.36
N TYR A 103 -2.67 -2.73 -25.56
CA TYR A 103 -3.58 -3.33 -26.53
C TYR A 103 -3.63 -4.86 -26.48
N ALA A 104 -2.83 -5.49 -25.62
CA ALA A 104 -2.86 -6.93 -25.44
C ALA A 104 -4.03 -7.35 -24.52
N PRO A 105 -4.52 -8.60 -24.64
CA PRO A 105 -5.67 -9.07 -23.86
C PRO A 105 -5.48 -8.90 -22.35
N VAL A 106 -6.54 -8.48 -21.65
CA VAL A 106 -6.56 -8.28 -20.19
C VAL A 106 -6.39 -9.60 -19.43
N GLU A 107 -6.82 -10.71 -20.03
CA GLU A 107 -6.85 -12.04 -19.43
C GLU A 107 -5.45 -12.50 -18.98
N ALA A 108 -4.39 -11.99 -19.61
CA ALA A 108 -3.01 -12.21 -19.18
C ALA A 108 -2.74 -11.76 -17.72
N ALA A 109 -3.54 -10.82 -17.20
CA ALA A 109 -3.46 -10.38 -15.81
C ALA A 109 -3.80 -11.51 -14.82
N LEU A 110 -4.62 -12.49 -15.20
CA LEU A 110 -5.04 -13.58 -14.31
C LEU A 110 -3.89 -14.50 -13.90
N ASP A 111 -2.81 -14.52 -14.68
CA ASP A 111 -1.60 -15.32 -14.41
C ASP A 111 -0.52 -14.53 -13.63
N ALA A 112 -0.79 -13.27 -13.28
CA ALA A 112 0.11 -12.39 -12.54
C ALA A 112 -0.21 -12.37 -11.04
N ASP A 113 0.79 -12.03 -10.21
CA ASP A 113 0.59 -11.74 -8.78
C ASP A 113 0.28 -10.24 -8.54
N LEU A 114 0.67 -9.37 -9.47
CA LEU A 114 0.40 -7.93 -9.46
C LEU A 114 0.30 -7.39 -10.89
N VAL A 115 -0.70 -6.54 -11.12
CA VAL A 115 -0.78 -5.68 -12.31
C VAL A 115 -0.32 -4.27 -11.95
N ILE A 116 0.54 -3.68 -12.77
CA ILE A 116 0.91 -2.27 -12.66
C ILE A 116 0.46 -1.54 -13.91
N LEU A 117 -0.32 -0.46 -13.75
CA LEU A 117 -0.71 0.42 -14.85
C LEU A 117 0.16 1.67 -14.82
N SER A 118 1.05 1.79 -15.81
CA SER A 118 1.86 3.00 -16.01
C SER A 118 1.04 4.08 -16.70
N SER A 119 1.20 5.33 -16.32
CA SER A 119 0.58 6.47 -17.03
C SER A 119 1.08 6.65 -18.47
N THR A 120 2.10 5.89 -18.91
CA THR A 120 2.56 5.93 -20.32
C THR A 120 1.54 5.35 -21.29
N ILE A 121 0.55 4.59 -20.79
CA ILE A 121 -0.59 4.11 -21.57
C ILE A 121 -1.44 5.26 -22.10
N ARG A 122 -2.40 4.94 -22.96
CA ARG A 122 -3.50 5.85 -23.29
C ARG A 122 -4.73 5.42 -22.49
N SER A 123 -5.06 6.14 -21.43
CA SER A 123 -6.20 5.85 -20.55
C SER A 123 -7.52 5.62 -21.32
N HIS A 124 -7.81 6.47 -22.31
CA HIS A 124 -9.03 6.36 -23.14
C HIS A 124 -9.16 5.04 -23.91
N ASP A 125 -8.07 4.32 -24.16
CA ASP A 125 -8.09 3.02 -24.84
C ASP A 125 -8.38 1.86 -23.86
N LEU A 126 -8.15 2.07 -22.56
CA LEU A 126 -8.24 1.01 -21.54
C LEU A 126 -9.55 1.06 -20.77
N LEU A 127 -9.96 2.26 -20.35
CA LEU A 127 -11.19 2.46 -19.56
C LEU A 127 -11.30 1.41 -18.43
N GLY A 128 -12.47 0.79 -18.28
CA GLY A 128 -12.75 -0.23 -17.26
C GLY A 128 -12.07 -1.60 -17.42
N ALA A 129 -11.15 -1.78 -18.39
CA ALA A 129 -10.49 -3.05 -18.71
C ALA A 129 -9.95 -3.81 -17.48
N TYR A 130 -9.40 -3.08 -16.50
CA TYR A 130 -8.78 -3.68 -15.31
C TYR A 130 -9.64 -3.60 -14.03
N ARG A 131 -10.82 -2.98 -14.08
CA ARG A 131 -11.65 -2.71 -12.89
C ARG A 131 -11.99 -3.97 -12.10
N ASN A 132 -12.38 -5.03 -12.80
CA ASN A 132 -12.89 -6.27 -12.20
C ASN A 132 -11.85 -7.40 -12.14
N VAL A 133 -10.60 -7.15 -12.55
CA VAL A 133 -9.53 -8.14 -12.48
C VAL A 133 -9.27 -8.50 -11.01
N PRO A 134 -9.38 -9.80 -10.60
CA PRO A 134 -9.26 -10.24 -9.21
C PRO A 134 -7.79 -10.39 -8.75
N VAL A 135 -6.89 -9.56 -9.30
CA VAL A 135 -5.46 -9.54 -9.01
C VAL A 135 -5.11 -8.16 -8.46
N PRO A 136 -4.19 -8.05 -7.47
CA PRO A 136 -3.74 -6.77 -6.98
C PRO A 136 -3.33 -5.82 -8.11
N LEU A 137 -3.64 -4.53 -7.94
CA LEU A 137 -3.35 -3.49 -8.93
C LEU A 137 -2.70 -2.29 -8.27
N LEU A 138 -1.60 -1.82 -8.86
CA LEU A 138 -0.97 -0.55 -8.55
C LEU A 138 -1.02 0.32 -9.80
N THR A 139 -1.38 1.59 -9.66
CA THR A 139 -1.41 2.54 -10.78
C THR A 139 -0.84 3.89 -10.37
N TRP A 140 -0.35 4.62 -11.35
CA TRP A 140 -0.16 6.07 -11.28
C TRP A 140 -0.80 6.80 -12.46
N GLU A 141 -1.59 6.09 -13.27
CA GLU A 141 -2.48 6.65 -14.27
C GLU A 141 -3.71 7.23 -13.57
N ASN A 142 -3.69 8.55 -13.32
CA ASN A 142 -4.78 9.23 -12.62
C ASN A 142 -6.07 9.28 -13.45
N ASP A 143 -5.98 9.29 -14.78
CA ASP A 143 -7.15 9.39 -15.66
C ASP A 143 -7.92 8.07 -15.77
N LEU A 144 -7.45 6.99 -15.15
CA LEU A 144 -8.17 5.73 -15.01
C LEU A 144 -8.79 5.54 -13.62
N LEU A 145 -8.59 6.44 -12.68
CA LEU A 145 -9.02 6.20 -11.30
C LEU A 145 -10.54 6.08 -11.16
N ASP A 146 -11.32 6.80 -11.96
CA ASP A 146 -12.77 6.69 -11.95
C ASP A 146 -13.28 5.44 -12.68
N ASP A 147 -12.64 5.07 -13.80
CA ASP A 147 -12.91 3.81 -14.50
C ASP A 147 -12.63 2.59 -13.61
N LEU A 148 -11.56 2.64 -12.82
CA LEU A 148 -11.20 1.66 -11.79
C LEU A 148 -12.06 1.75 -10.53
N ALA A 149 -12.97 2.73 -10.45
CA ALA A 149 -13.81 3.07 -9.28
C ALA A 149 -13.03 3.48 -8.02
N MET A 150 -11.76 3.83 -8.15
CA MET A 150 -10.93 4.24 -7.03
C MET A 150 -11.22 5.68 -6.57
N THR A 151 -11.84 6.50 -7.42
CA THR A 151 -12.27 7.89 -7.15
C THR A 151 -13.58 8.21 -7.87
N GLY A 152 -14.16 9.39 -7.59
CA GLY A 152 -15.21 10.00 -8.40
C GLY A 152 -14.74 10.39 -9.82
N LYS A 153 -15.69 10.76 -10.69
CA LYS A 153 -15.47 10.99 -12.14
C LYS A 153 -14.88 12.34 -12.56
N ARG A 154 -14.77 13.31 -11.66
CA ARG A 154 -14.48 14.70 -12.08
C ARG A 154 -12.99 14.97 -12.06
N ALA A 155 -12.36 15.01 -13.23
CA ALA A 155 -10.99 15.50 -13.38
C ALA A 155 -10.81 16.90 -12.72
N GLY A 156 -9.68 17.08 -12.04
CA GLY A 156 -9.34 18.26 -11.24
C GLY A 156 -10.05 18.35 -9.88
N THR A 157 -11.08 17.55 -9.63
CA THR A 157 -11.83 17.51 -8.35
C THR A 157 -11.60 16.19 -7.61
N ASP A 158 -11.78 15.08 -8.30
CA ASP A 158 -11.71 13.73 -7.76
C ASP A 158 -10.39 13.02 -8.09
N PHE A 159 -9.71 13.44 -9.15
CA PHE A 159 -8.37 13.00 -9.54
C PHE A 159 -7.68 14.05 -10.40
N GLY A 160 -6.37 13.91 -10.60
CA GLY A 160 -5.62 14.75 -11.52
C GLY A 160 -4.13 14.72 -11.24
N SER A 161 -3.46 15.80 -11.62
CA SER A 161 -2.04 16.02 -11.32
C SER A 161 -1.80 17.41 -10.74
N VAL A 162 -0.62 17.60 -10.16
CA VAL A 162 -0.05 18.88 -9.78
C VAL A 162 1.33 19.01 -10.41
N GLU A 163 1.70 20.20 -10.85
CA GLU A 163 3.00 20.45 -11.47
C GLU A 163 4.01 21.02 -10.47
N LYS A 164 5.30 20.76 -10.72
CA LYS A 164 6.43 21.35 -9.98
C LYS A 164 6.44 21.05 -8.49
N ASP A 165 5.94 19.88 -8.11
CA ASP A 165 5.98 19.38 -6.74
C ASP A 165 7.19 18.48 -6.48
N ARG A 166 7.52 18.34 -5.21
CA ARG A 166 8.68 17.56 -4.74
C ARG A 166 8.42 16.82 -3.43
N TYR A 167 7.44 17.27 -2.67
CA TYR A 167 7.18 16.78 -1.32
C TYR A 167 5.78 16.16 -1.24
N VAL A 168 5.67 15.13 -0.41
CA VAL A 168 4.38 14.64 0.09
C VAL A 168 4.30 14.87 1.60
N TRP A 169 3.09 14.95 2.11
CA TRP A 169 2.82 14.90 3.54
C TRP A 169 2.34 13.50 3.93
N LEU A 170 3.17 12.77 4.67
CA LEU A 170 2.87 11.41 5.14
C LEU A 170 1.90 11.49 6.32
N VAL A 171 0.66 11.07 6.11
CA VAL A 171 -0.43 11.14 7.12
C VAL A 171 -0.56 9.88 7.96
N ASN A 172 -0.12 8.72 7.44
CA ASN A 172 -0.30 7.42 8.09
C ASN A 172 1.02 6.63 8.15
N ALA A 173 1.97 7.14 8.93
CA ALA A 173 3.31 6.56 9.08
C ALA A 173 3.37 5.11 9.62
N PRO A 174 2.47 4.64 10.51
CA PRO A 174 2.50 3.25 10.96
C PRO A 174 2.16 2.22 9.88
N HIS A 175 1.54 2.64 8.77
CA HIS A 175 1.10 1.73 7.71
C HIS A 175 2.30 1.17 6.90
N PRO A 176 2.29 -0.10 6.46
CA PRO A 176 3.42 -0.68 5.72
C PRO A 176 3.88 0.12 4.49
N MET A 177 2.94 0.66 3.70
CA MET A 177 3.24 1.53 2.55
C MET A 177 3.99 2.83 2.89
N ALA A 178 4.04 3.24 4.17
CA ALA A 178 4.85 4.37 4.62
C ALA A 178 6.35 4.05 4.69
N ALA A 179 6.75 2.80 4.43
CA ALA A 179 8.15 2.35 4.37
C ALA A 179 8.96 2.64 5.66
N GLY A 180 8.28 2.72 6.81
CA GLY A 180 8.88 3.07 8.10
C GLY A 180 9.36 4.53 8.20
N LEU A 181 8.99 5.39 7.25
CA LEU A 181 9.26 6.82 7.32
C LEU A 181 8.35 7.47 8.37
N PRO A 182 8.84 8.48 9.11
CA PRO A 182 8.02 9.20 10.09
C PRO A 182 6.95 10.06 9.40
N ALA A 183 5.87 10.35 10.13
CA ALA A 183 4.83 11.24 9.66
C ALA A 183 5.38 12.67 9.42
N GLY A 184 4.80 13.38 8.46
CA GLY A 184 5.19 14.74 8.09
C GLY A 184 5.72 14.87 6.66
N VAL A 185 6.48 15.94 6.40
CA VAL A 185 7.01 16.25 5.06
C VAL A 185 8.08 15.24 4.66
N VAL A 186 7.93 14.62 3.49
CA VAL A 186 8.91 13.72 2.88
C VAL A 186 9.30 14.27 1.52
N ASP A 187 10.61 14.41 1.29
CA ASP A 187 11.18 14.75 -0.01
C ASP A 187 11.21 13.51 -0.91
N VAL A 188 10.30 13.42 -1.89
CA VAL A 188 10.10 12.20 -2.69
C VAL A 188 10.68 12.29 -4.09
N TYR A 189 11.10 13.48 -4.53
CA TYR A 189 11.77 13.69 -5.82
C TYR A 189 13.10 14.44 -5.67
N GLU A 190 14.08 14.14 -6.50
CA GLU A 190 15.35 14.89 -6.51
C GLU A 190 15.19 16.31 -7.08
N LYS A 191 14.29 16.45 -8.06
CA LYS A 191 13.91 17.72 -8.70
C LYS A 191 12.40 17.87 -8.72
N GLN A 192 11.91 19.11 -8.72
CA GLN A 192 10.48 19.36 -8.87
C GLN A 192 9.95 18.71 -10.16
N ALA A 193 8.83 18.00 -10.06
CA ALA A 193 8.21 17.27 -11.16
C ALA A 193 6.70 17.18 -10.96
N THR A 194 5.99 16.64 -11.95
CA THR A 194 4.56 16.39 -11.85
C THR A 194 4.27 15.27 -10.86
N MET A 195 3.17 15.38 -10.12
CA MET A 195 2.64 14.32 -9.28
C MET A 195 1.18 14.06 -9.59
N SER A 196 0.85 12.80 -9.83
CA SER A 196 -0.52 12.32 -9.93
C SER A 196 -1.16 12.19 -8.54
N TRP A 197 -2.47 12.40 -8.46
CA TRP A 197 -3.25 12.28 -7.24
C TRP A 197 -4.67 11.80 -7.51
N GLY A 198 -5.28 11.24 -6.47
CA GLY A 198 -6.70 10.91 -6.43
C GLY A 198 -7.34 11.35 -5.11
N LYS A 199 -8.67 11.39 -5.09
CA LYS A 199 -9.49 11.63 -3.91
C LYS A 199 -10.32 10.38 -3.66
N PRO A 200 -9.79 9.40 -2.91
CA PRO A 200 -10.48 8.14 -2.71
C PRO A 200 -11.70 8.29 -1.79
N GLY A 201 -12.62 7.34 -1.89
CA GLY A 201 -13.72 7.17 -0.95
C GLY A 201 -13.25 6.70 0.43
N LEU A 202 -14.18 6.65 1.39
CA LEU A 202 -13.90 6.34 2.80
C LEU A 202 -13.36 4.91 3.05
N GLY A 203 -13.50 4.00 2.08
CA GLY A 203 -12.95 2.65 2.19
C GLY A 203 -11.44 2.56 1.92
N ALA A 204 -10.81 3.64 1.44
CA ALA A 204 -9.37 3.67 1.25
C ALA A 204 -8.63 4.05 2.53
N THR A 205 -7.38 3.59 2.62
CA THR A 205 -6.40 4.14 3.54
C THR A 205 -5.49 5.10 2.80
N THR A 206 -5.57 6.40 3.14
CA THR A 206 -4.63 7.41 2.65
C THR A 206 -3.32 7.32 3.42
N ILE A 207 -2.20 7.26 2.69
CA ILE A 207 -0.84 7.13 3.24
C ILE A 207 -0.13 8.48 3.19
N ALA A 208 -0.23 9.16 2.05
CA ALA A 208 0.36 10.46 1.84
C ALA A 208 -0.54 11.34 0.98
N THR A 209 -0.51 12.65 1.24
CA THR A 209 -1.11 13.66 0.36
C THR A 209 -0.02 14.47 -0.32
N VAL A 210 -0.33 15.11 -1.44
CA VAL A 210 0.54 16.15 -2.00
C VAL A 210 0.75 17.23 -0.92
N HIS A 211 1.99 17.69 -0.75
CA HIS A 211 2.31 18.67 0.29
C HIS A 211 1.54 19.98 0.06
N GLY A 212 0.86 20.49 1.10
CA GLY A 212 0.01 21.68 1.00
C GLY A 212 -1.39 21.43 0.41
N HIS A 213 -1.71 20.21 -0.01
CA HIS A 213 -2.98 19.82 -0.63
C HIS A 213 -3.59 18.60 0.06
N PRO A 214 -4.23 18.77 1.25
CA PRO A 214 -4.73 17.64 2.05
C PRO A 214 -5.88 16.87 1.38
N ASP A 215 -6.52 17.44 0.37
CA ASP A 215 -7.58 16.81 -0.44
C ASP A 215 -7.04 15.94 -1.60
N LYS A 216 -5.72 15.97 -1.84
CA LYS A 216 -5.06 15.30 -2.96
C LYS A 216 -4.20 14.16 -2.44
N ALA A 217 -4.76 12.96 -2.38
CA ALA A 217 -4.02 11.78 -1.95
C ALA A 217 -3.02 11.37 -3.04
N ALA A 218 -1.75 11.43 -2.69
CA ALA A 218 -0.61 11.06 -3.53
C ALA A 218 -0.32 9.54 -3.45
N ILE A 219 -0.58 8.96 -2.27
CA ILE A 219 -0.48 7.51 -2.05
C ILE A 219 -1.69 7.09 -1.23
N PHE A 220 -2.48 6.16 -1.76
CA PHE A 220 -3.58 5.52 -1.04
C PHE A 220 -3.80 4.09 -1.55
N GLY A 221 -4.49 3.29 -0.76
CA GLY A 221 -4.90 1.98 -1.20
C GLY A 221 -6.19 1.46 -0.58
N TYR A 222 -6.83 0.54 -1.27
CA TYR A 222 -7.99 -0.22 -0.81
C TYR A 222 -7.56 -1.66 -0.52
N GLU A 223 -7.96 -2.18 0.64
CA GLU A 223 -7.89 -3.61 0.92
C GLU A 223 -8.89 -4.39 0.07
N MET A 224 -8.66 -5.69 -0.14
CA MET A 224 -9.64 -6.55 -0.82
C MET A 224 -11.00 -6.49 -0.10
N GLY A 225 -12.08 -6.31 -0.86
CA GLY A 225 -13.44 -6.19 -0.34
C GLY A 225 -13.79 -4.82 0.26
N ALA A 226 -12.87 -3.86 0.29
CA ALA A 226 -13.16 -2.51 0.73
C ALA A 226 -14.12 -1.80 -0.23
N THR A 227 -15.01 -0.97 0.30
CA THR A 227 -15.93 -0.15 -0.50
C THR A 227 -15.16 0.89 -1.29
N MET A 228 -15.40 0.91 -2.59
CA MET A 228 -14.89 1.87 -3.56
C MET A 228 -16.04 2.74 -4.08
N ASP A 229 -15.76 3.69 -4.97
CA ASP A 229 -16.82 4.48 -5.61
C ASP A 229 -17.73 3.59 -6.49
N TYR A 230 -18.86 4.15 -6.91
CA TYR A 230 -19.85 3.47 -7.76
C TYR A 230 -20.35 2.14 -7.18
N GLU A 231 -20.55 2.09 -5.87
CA GLU A 231 -21.09 0.91 -5.15
C GLU A 231 -20.29 -0.37 -5.42
N SER A 232 -19.00 -0.23 -5.69
CA SER A 232 -18.12 -1.35 -6.01
C SER A 232 -17.28 -1.77 -4.80
N LEU A 233 -16.81 -3.01 -4.84
CA LEU A 233 -15.87 -3.56 -3.87
C LEU A 233 -14.55 -3.83 -4.57
N ALA A 234 -13.43 -3.54 -3.90
CA ALA A 234 -12.10 -3.83 -4.42
C ALA A 234 -11.92 -5.35 -4.64
N PRO A 235 -11.75 -5.84 -5.89
CA PRO A 235 -11.62 -7.29 -6.16
C PRO A 235 -10.36 -7.90 -5.55
N ALA A 236 -9.32 -7.08 -5.40
CA ALA A 236 -8.06 -7.35 -4.72
C ALA A 236 -7.52 -5.99 -4.24
N ARG A 237 -6.32 -5.96 -3.62
CA ARG A 237 -5.70 -4.69 -3.22
C ARG A 237 -5.56 -3.74 -4.41
N ARG A 238 -5.96 -2.48 -4.25
CA ARG A 238 -5.82 -1.41 -5.25
C ARG A 238 -4.95 -0.30 -4.67
N VAL A 239 -3.93 0.15 -5.39
CA VAL A 239 -3.01 1.20 -4.95
C VAL A 239 -2.93 2.29 -6.01
N MET A 240 -2.99 3.55 -5.56
CA MET A 240 -2.57 4.70 -6.35
C MET A 240 -1.25 5.22 -5.81
N PHE A 241 -0.35 5.60 -6.71
CA PHE A 241 0.95 6.17 -6.40
C PHE A 241 1.19 7.43 -7.24
N PHE A 242 2.00 8.37 -6.75
CA PHE A 242 2.04 9.75 -7.24
C PHE A 242 2.84 9.98 -8.54
N LEU A 243 3.38 8.93 -9.16
CA LEU A 243 4.24 9.09 -10.33
C LEU A 243 3.47 9.70 -11.53
N ASP A 244 4.22 10.35 -12.40
CA ASP A 244 3.85 10.70 -13.78
C ASP A 244 4.82 9.99 -14.76
N ASN A 245 4.55 10.07 -16.06
CA ASN A 245 5.17 9.38 -17.19
C ASN A 245 6.70 9.26 -17.13
N GLU A 246 7.37 10.32 -16.72
CA GLU A 246 8.84 10.43 -16.79
C GLU A 246 9.51 10.59 -15.43
N THR A 247 8.75 10.37 -14.34
CA THR A 247 9.17 10.79 -12.99
C THR A 247 9.83 9.70 -12.16
N PHE A 248 9.67 8.42 -12.51
CA PHE A 248 10.30 7.32 -11.78
C PHE A 248 11.83 7.49 -11.60
N PRO A 249 12.61 7.88 -12.64
CA PRO A 249 14.06 8.08 -12.50
C PRO A 249 14.44 9.29 -11.64
N ASN A 250 13.46 10.12 -11.26
CA ASN A 250 13.64 11.31 -10.42
C ASN A 250 13.21 11.06 -8.97
N LEU A 251 12.79 9.84 -8.61
CA LEU A 251 12.50 9.48 -7.22
C LEU A 251 13.74 9.67 -6.35
N SER A 252 13.58 10.35 -5.21
CA SER A 252 14.58 10.37 -4.16
C SER A 252 14.73 8.98 -3.52
N ALA A 253 15.73 8.80 -2.66
CA ALA A 253 15.85 7.57 -1.87
C ALA A 253 14.60 7.29 -0.99
N ALA A 254 13.91 8.33 -0.50
CA ALA A 254 12.67 8.16 0.25
C ALA A 254 11.49 7.83 -0.66
N GLY A 255 11.39 8.49 -1.83
CA GLY A 255 10.39 8.18 -2.84
C GLY A 255 10.48 6.74 -3.34
N LEU A 256 11.70 6.25 -3.59
CA LEU A 256 11.94 4.87 -4.01
C LEU A 256 11.55 3.85 -2.93
N LYS A 257 11.83 4.15 -1.65
CA LYS A 257 11.37 3.31 -0.52
C LYS A 257 9.85 3.23 -0.44
N LEU A 258 9.16 4.35 -0.65
CA LEU A 258 7.69 4.38 -0.68
C LEU A 258 7.14 3.57 -1.86
N PHE A 259 7.74 3.69 -3.05
CA PHE A 259 7.37 2.89 -4.21
C PHE A 259 7.53 1.40 -3.92
N ASP A 260 8.67 1.02 -3.32
CA ASP A 260 8.93 -0.37 -3.00
C ASP A 260 7.96 -0.95 -1.98
N ALA A 261 7.62 -0.17 -0.95
CA ALA A 261 6.65 -0.54 0.07
C ALA A 261 5.22 -0.62 -0.48
N ALA A 262 4.85 0.24 -1.44
CA ALA A 262 3.57 0.17 -2.13
C ALA A 262 3.43 -1.12 -2.95
N VAL A 263 4.49 -1.51 -3.67
CA VAL A 263 4.56 -2.79 -4.39
C VAL A 263 4.48 -3.98 -3.43
N ASP A 264 5.23 -3.95 -2.33
CA ASP A 264 5.24 -5.03 -1.32
C ASP A 264 3.86 -5.21 -0.67
N TRP A 265 3.21 -4.09 -0.33
CA TRP A 265 1.88 -4.12 0.26
C TRP A 265 0.85 -4.66 -0.72
N ALA A 266 0.88 -4.25 -2.00
CA ALA A 266 -0.02 -4.78 -3.01
C ALA A 266 0.15 -6.31 -3.19
N LEU A 267 1.41 -6.79 -3.20
CA LEU A 267 1.77 -8.20 -3.34
C LEU A 267 1.58 -9.05 -2.07
N GLN A 268 1.33 -8.42 -0.92
CA GLN A 268 1.21 -9.08 0.39
C GLN A 268 2.48 -9.83 0.82
N VAL A 269 3.66 -9.31 0.48
CA VAL A 269 4.95 -9.97 0.77
C VAL A 269 5.70 -9.40 1.97
N ARG A 270 5.11 -8.43 2.69
CA ARG A 270 5.62 -7.85 3.94
C ARG A 270 4.50 -7.40 4.87
#